data_AF-A0A7S1S631-F1
#
_entry.id   AF-A0A7S1S631-F1
#
_cell.length_a   1.000
_cell.length_b   1.000
_cell.length_c   1.000
_cell.angle_alpha   90.00
_cell.angle_beta   90.00
_cell.angle_gamma   90.00
#
_symmetry.space_group_name_H-M   'P 1'
#
loop_
_entity.id
_entity.type
_entity.pdbx_description
1 polymer ?
#
loop_
_entity_poly.entity_id
_entity_poly.type
_entity_poly.pdbx_seq_one_letter_code
_entity_poly.pdbx_strand_id
1 'polypeptide(L)'
;MSELVGTIKELQRGDPSAKVQWWAYCDAMGGGVHDPAKHEETFMQEFLDNYNSGRRFEPSQPAATPYSPPHHAGGYGAGAGAGAFGAGGGGNPLAALCKEGQKRSHNWKNCWAQYCAHYGNGRNDPEKHDVTFITGFLDYVAGRGIQALSAGGAAAPDFGPPAKRPRVAAPAAGGFPGAAMPMSGAFGGDGKNELVMSIKAFQKSSPEAKEQWGNYCDEHLGGVRDPNRHDPTILKSFIQNYGIP
;
A
#
# COMPACT_ATOMS: atom_id res chain seq x y z
N MET A 1 26.88 24.50 -17.19
CA MET A 1 26.41 24.03 -15.88
C MET A 1 27.52 24.38 -14.92
N SER A 2 27.26 25.20 -13.90
CA SER A 2 28.30 25.62 -12.96
C SER A 2 28.82 24.42 -12.16
N GLU A 3 30.07 24.50 -11.72
CA GLU A 3 30.75 23.44 -10.97
C GLU A 3 29.96 23.07 -9.69
N LEU A 4 29.43 24.10 -9.01
CA LEU A 4 28.60 23.97 -7.81
C LEU A 4 27.32 23.15 -8.03
N VAL A 5 26.64 23.33 -9.18
CA VAL A 5 25.47 22.51 -9.54
C VAL A 5 25.85 21.04 -9.70
N GLY A 6 27.05 20.79 -10.26
CA GLY A 6 27.61 19.44 -10.36
C GLY A 6 27.84 18.81 -8.99
N THR A 7 28.57 19.52 -8.11
CA THR A 7 28.87 19.08 -6.75
C THR A 7 27.62 18.76 -5.94
N ILE A 8 26.62 19.64 -5.96
CA ILE A 8 25.37 19.41 -5.22
C ILE A 8 24.61 18.22 -5.80
N LYS A 9 24.60 18.02 -7.13
CA LYS A 9 23.96 16.84 -7.75
C LYS A 9 24.68 15.54 -7.40
N GLU A 10 26.00 15.54 -7.32
CA GLU A 10 26.77 14.38 -6.86
C GLU A 10 26.47 14.07 -5.39
N LEU A 11 26.45 15.11 -4.55
CA LEU A 11 26.12 15.02 -3.13
C LEU A 11 24.70 14.49 -2.90
N GLN A 12 23.71 14.94 -3.70
CA GLN A 12 22.35 14.40 -3.70
C GLN A 12 22.25 12.93 -4.13
N ARG A 13 23.18 12.44 -4.97
CA ARG A 13 23.18 11.05 -5.47
C ARG A 13 23.96 10.11 -4.56
N GLY A 14 25.05 10.58 -3.97
CA GLY A 14 25.97 9.79 -3.16
C GLY A 14 25.61 9.73 -1.67
N ASP A 15 24.90 10.73 -1.14
CA ASP A 15 24.60 10.82 0.30
C ASP A 15 23.12 11.18 0.54
N PRO A 16 22.29 10.21 0.98
CA PRO A 16 20.90 10.45 1.33
C PRO A 16 20.71 11.51 2.42
N SER A 17 21.63 11.60 3.39
CA SER A 17 21.56 12.60 4.45
C SER A 17 21.82 14.00 3.87
N ALA A 18 22.80 14.11 2.99
CA ALA A 18 23.12 15.36 2.31
C ALA A 18 21.97 15.85 1.42
N LYS A 19 21.28 14.91 0.76
CA LYS A 19 20.06 15.20 -0.02
C LYS A 19 18.95 15.78 0.85
N VAL A 20 18.68 15.19 2.01
CA VAL A 20 17.68 15.70 2.97
C VAL A 20 18.08 17.09 3.49
N GLN A 21 19.37 17.30 3.77
CA GLN A 21 19.89 18.59 4.22
C GLN A 21 19.77 19.68 3.16
N TRP A 22 19.99 19.35 1.89
CA TRP A 22 19.75 20.27 0.77
C TRP A 22 18.27 20.66 0.65
N TRP A 23 17.36 19.69 0.76
CA TRP A 23 15.92 19.96 0.73
C TRP A 23 15.50 20.89 1.87
N ALA A 24 15.93 20.60 3.10
CA ALA A 24 15.67 21.44 4.26
C ALA A 24 16.21 22.87 4.08
N TYR A 25 17.40 23.02 3.50
CA TYR A 25 17.99 24.32 3.19
C TYR A 25 17.16 25.10 2.15
N CYS A 26 16.74 24.44 1.07
CA CYS A 26 15.89 25.03 0.06
C CYS A 26 14.49 25.38 0.60
N ASP A 27 13.92 24.59 1.49
CA ASP A 27 12.63 24.88 2.12
C ASP A 27 12.73 26.10 3.04
N ALA A 28 13.82 26.21 3.80
CA ALA A 28 14.04 27.31 4.74
C ALA A 28 14.42 28.64 4.07
N MET A 29 15.26 28.59 3.02
CA MET A 29 15.90 29.78 2.44
C MET A 29 15.77 29.90 0.92
N GLY A 30 15.41 28.82 0.22
CA GLY A 30 15.35 28.73 -1.25
C GLY A 30 13.94 28.65 -1.83
N GLY A 31 12.91 29.01 -1.05
CA GLY A 31 11.51 29.02 -1.51
C GLY A 31 10.95 27.64 -1.88
N GLY A 32 11.53 26.56 -1.33
CA GLY A 32 11.11 25.18 -1.60
C GLY A 32 11.50 24.66 -2.99
N VAL A 33 12.33 25.38 -3.75
CA VAL A 33 12.83 24.92 -5.05
C VAL A 33 14.04 24.02 -4.80
N HIS A 34 13.95 22.73 -5.13
CA HIS A 34 15.04 21.79 -4.81
C HIS A 34 16.04 21.55 -5.95
N ASP A 35 15.81 22.13 -7.14
CA ASP A 35 16.74 22.02 -8.28
C ASP A 35 17.93 22.98 -8.11
N PRO A 36 19.17 22.49 -7.96
CA PRO A 36 20.35 23.36 -7.80
C PRO A 36 20.56 24.31 -8.99
N ALA A 37 20.13 23.93 -10.20
CA ALA A 37 20.27 24.79 -11.38
C ALA A 37 19.32 26.01 -11.36
N LYS A 38 18.41 26.09 -10.38
CA LYS A 38 17.48 27.21 -10.18
C LYS A 38 17.95 28.21 -9.13
N HIS A 39 19.08 27.95 -8.47
CA HIS A 39 19.64 28.81 -7.43
C HIS A 39 20.88 29.54 -7.92
N GLU A 40 21.12 30.71 -7.33
CA GLU A 40 22.34 31.51 -7.54
C GLU A 40 23.57 30.79 -6.96
N GLU A 41 24.75 31.08 -7.52
CA GLU A 41 26.00 30.44 -7.09
C GLU A 41 26.35 30.69 -5.62
N THR A 42 26.07 31.89 -5.11
CA THR A 42 26.28 32.25 -3.71
C THR A 42 25.42 31.41 -2.76
N PHE A 43 24.16 31.15 -3.12
CA PHE A 43 23.24 30.32 -2.33
C PHE A 43 23.73 28.87 -2.24
N MET A 44 24.21 28.33 -3.37
CA MET A 44 24.76 26.98 -3.44
C MET A 44 26.07 26.85 -2.65
N GLN A 45 26.91 27.88 -2.70
CA GLN A 45 28.17 27.91 -1.96
C GLN A 45 27.94 28.00 -0.45
N GLU A 46 27.02 28.86 -0.01
CA GLU A 46 26.62 28.98 1.40
C GLU A 46 26.07 27.65 1.96
N PHE A 47 25.29 26.91 1.17
CA PHE A 47 24.84 25.58 1.58
C PHE A 47 26.02 24.64 1.82
N LEU A 48 26.96 24.56 0.87
CA LEU A 48 28.10 23.66 0.96
C LEU A 48 28.99 24.00 2.17
N ASP A 49 29.22 25.29 2.43
CA ASP A 49 29.99 25.76 3.59
C ASP A 49 29.29 25.40 4.92
N ASN A 50 27.98 25.60 5.00
CA ASN A 50 27.18 25.18 6.16
C ASN A 50 27.19 23.65 6.33
N TYR A 51 27.04 22.89 5.25
CA TYR A 51 27.02 21.43 5.30
C TYR A 51 28.38 20.86 5.75
N ASN A 52 29.47 21.38 5.19
CA ASN A 52 30.85 20.95 5.48
C ASN A 52 31.32 21.39 6.87
N SER A 53 30.84 22.53 7.39
CA SER A 53 31.09 22.94 8.78
C SER A 53 30.31 22.13 9.82
N GLY A 54 29.51 21.16 9.37
CA GLY A 54 28.73 20.29 10.25
C GLY A 54 27.41 20.90 10.72
N ARG A 55 27.05 22.11 10.25
CA ARG A 55 25.73 22.69 10.50
C ARG A 55 24.67 21.81 9.83
N ARG A 56 23.58 21.58 10.54
CA ARG A 56 22.43 20.83 10.02
C ARG A 56 21.21 21.74 10.00
N PHE A 57 20.43 21.60 8.96
CA PHE A 57 19.17 22.27 8.76
C PHE A 57 18.07 21.32 9.23
N GLU A 58 17.20 21.85 10.09
CA GLU A 58 15.99 21.15 10.52
C GLU A 58 15.11 20.97 9.27
N PRO A 59 14.77 19.73 8.87
CA PRO A 59 13.74 19.55 7.86
C PRO A 59 12.49 20.22 8.42
N SER A 60 11.87 21.12 7.64
CA SER A 60 10.69 21.85 8.08
C SER A 60 9.65 20.86 8.55
N GLN A 61 9.51 20.71 9.88
CA GLN A 61 8.46 19.92 10.48
C GLN A 61 7.15 20.56 10.01
N PRO A 62 6.21 19.80 9.45
CA PRO A 62 4.91 20.35 9.13
C PRO A 62 4.29 20.78 10.46
N ALA A 63 4.18 22.10 10.66
CA ALA A 63 3.35 22.67 11.72
C ALA A 63 1.97 22.02 11.60
N ALA A 64 1.51 21.39 12.67
CA ALA A 64 0.24 20.68 12.74
C ALA A 64 -0.91 21.61 12.31
N THR A 65 -1.30 21.56 11.03
CA THR A 65 -2.47 22.23 10.49
C THR A 65 -3.13 21.36 9.42
N PRO A 66 -4.47 21.26 9.40
CA PRO A 66 -5.21 20.50 8.41
C PRO A 66 -5.19 21.22 7.05
N TYR A 67 -4.27 20.76 6.20
CA TYR A 67 -4.21 20.83 4.74
C TYR A 67 -5.15 21.80 3.97
N SER A 68 -4.52 22.76 3.29
CA SER A 68 -5.03 23.38 2.04
C SER A 68 -3.84 23.69 1.13
N PRO A 69 -3.77 23.17 -0.13
CA PRO A 69 -2.69 23.48 -1.04
C PRO A 69 -3.06 24.60 -2.03
N PRO A 70 -2.13 25.49 -2.41
CA PRO A 70 -2.18 26.15 -3.70
C PRO A 70 -0.96 25.80 -4.59
N HIS A 71 -1.28 25.20 -5.74
CA HIS A 71 -0.80 25.51 -7.10
C HIS A 71 0.70 25.49 -7.51
N HIS A 72 0.98 24.51 -8.39
CA HIS A 72 1.69 24.57 -9.69
C HIS A 72 3.24 24.48 -9.83
N ALA A 73 3.59 23.73 -10.91
CA ALA A 73 4.83 23.61 -11.69
C ALA A 73 5.91 22.65 -11.13
N GLY A 74 6.39 21.61 -11.82
CA GLY A 74 6.20 21.08 -13.16
C GLY A 74 7.46 20.31 -13.56
N GLY A 75 7.31 19.17 -14.25
CA GLY A 75 8.37 18.57 -15.08
C GLY A 75 9.06 17.31 -14.53
N TYR A 76 8.47 16.14 -14.76
CA TYR A 76 9.19 14.86 -14.65
C TYR A 76 9.89 14.57 -15.99
N GLY A 77 11.22 14.67 -15.97
CA GLY A 77 12.10 14.29 -17.07
C GLY A 77 12.30 12.78 -17.14
N ALA A 78 12.09 12.23 -18.32
CA ALA A 78 12.23 10.82 -18.66
C ALA A 78 13.69 10.32 -18.59
N GLY A 79 13.90 9.19 -17.90
CA GLY A 79 15.04 8.32 -18.06
C GLY A 79 14.55 6.95 -18.56
N ALA A 80 14.99 6.56 -19.74
CA ALA A 80 14.56 5.37 -20.46
C ALA A 80 15.05 4.07 -19.79
N GLY A 81 14.18 3.04 -19.77
CA GLY A 81 14.56 1.69 -19.35
C GLY A 81 13.38 0.71 -19.25
N ALA A 82 13.04 0.10 -20.39
CA ALA A 82 12.42 -1.22 -20.56
C ALA A 82 11.05 -1.55 -19.90
N GLY A 83 10.07 -1.83 -20.76
CA GLY A 83 8.89 -2.63 -20.41
C GLY A 83 7.58 -2.02 -20.89
N ALA A 84 7.28 -2.17 -22.18
CA ALA A 84 6.00 -1.78 -22.76
C ALA A 84 4.85 -2.58 -22.12
N PHE A 85 4.07 -1.92 -21.26
CA PHE A 85 2.71 -2.35 -20.93
C PHE A 85 1.72 -1.29 -21.41
N GLY A 86 0.97 -1.69 -22.45
CA GLY A 86 -0.39 -1.30 -22.79
C GLY A 86 -0.83 0.15 -22.60
N ALA A 87 -1.02 0.82 -23.73
CA ALA A 87 -1.74 2.06 -23.97
C ALA A 87 -2.95 2.33 -23.04
N GLY A 88 -3.04 3.57 -22.54
CA GLY A 88 -4.30 4.17 -22.08
C GLY A 88 -4.16 5.22 -20.97
N GLY A 89 -3.85 6.47 -21.32
CA GLY A 89 -4.04 7.64 -20.46
C GLY A 89 -2.74 8.22 -19.88
N GLY A 90 -2.53 9.52 -20.05
CA GLY A 90 -1.38 10.28 -19.51
C GLY A 90 -1.41 10.45 -17.98
N GLY A 91 -1.62 9.36 -17.25
CA GLY A 91 -1.61 9.30 -15.80
C GLY A 91 -0.22 9.03 -15.22
N ASN A 92 -0.07 9.33 -13.93
CA ASN A 92 1.12 9.04 -13.15
C ASN A 92 1.44 7.52 -13.22
N PRO A 93 2.59 7.08 -13.77
CA PRO A 93 2.91 5.66 -13.92
C PRO A 93 2.98 4.92 -12.57
N LEU A 94 3.32 5.62 -11.48
CA LEU A 94 3.30 5.03 -10.14
C LEU A 94 1.87 4.80 -9.62
N ALA A 95 0.92 5.65 -10.02
CA ALA A 95 -0.49 5.41 -9.73
C ALA A 95 -1.00 4.17 -10.47
N ALA A 96 -0.56 3.95 -11.72
CA ALA A 96 -0.87 2.73 -12.46
C ALA A 96 -0.28 1.48 -11.77
N LEU A 97 0.97 1.54 -11.29
CA LEU A 97 1.58 0.48 -10.49
C LEU A 97 0.75 0.18 -9.24
N CYS A 98 0.34 1.22 -8.50
CA CYS A 98 -0.48 1.04 -7.30
C CYS A 98 -1.85 0.44 -7.61
N LYS A 99 -2.51 0.87 -8.71
CA LYS A 99 -3.76 0.27 -9.18
C LYS A 99 -3.57 -1.20 -9.55
N GLU A 100 -2.46 -1.55 -10.18
CA GLU A 100 -2.17 -2.93 -10.53
C GLU A 100 -1.91 -3.78 -9.28
N GLY A 101 -1.16 -3.26 -8.30
CA GLY A 101 -0.97 -3.89 -7.01
C GLY A 101 -2.29 -4.09 -6.25
N GLN A 102 -3.18 -3.09 -6.26
CA GLN A 102 -4.53 -3.17 -5.67
C GLN A 102 -5.39 -4.27 -6.31
N LYS A 103 -5.21 -4.56 -7.61
CA LYS A 103 -5.94 -5.61 -8.32
C LYS A 103 -5.38 -7.01 -8.05
N ARG A 104 -4.05 -7.14 -7.97
CA ARG A 104 -3.37 -8.44 -7.91
C ARG A 104 -3.11 -8.96 -6.51
N SER A 105 -2.94 -8.08 -5.52
CA SER A 105 -2.49 -8.46 -4.18
C SER A 105 -3.39 -7.88 -3.09
N HIS A 106 -4.00 -8.77 -2.31
CA HIS A 106 -4.77 -8.41 -1.12
C HIS A 106 -3.88 -7.73 -0.07
N ASN A 107 -2.65 -8.22 0.13
CA ASN A 107 -1.70 -7.60 1.06
C ASN A 107 -1.30 -6.20 0.62
N TRP A 108 -1.08 -5.98 -0.68
CA TRP A 108 -0.82 -4.66 -1.24
C TRP A 108 -2.01 -3.73 -1.01
N LYS A 109 -3.23 -4.17 -1.35
CA LYS A 109 -4.45 -3.38 -1.18
C LYS A 109 -4.67 -2.98 0.28
N ASN A 110 -4.46 -3.91 1.22
CA ASN A 110 -4.59 -3.65 2.65
C ASN A 110 -3.50 -2.68 3.15
N CYS A 111 -2.25 -2.91 2.75
CA CYS A 111 -1.13 -2.04 3.14
C CYS A 111 -1.31 -0.63 2.59
N TRP A 112 -1.72 -0.49 1.32
CA TRP A 112 -2.05 0.79 0.69
C TRP A 112 -3.19 1.50 1.42
N ALA A 113 -4.26 0.79 1.78
CA ALA A 113 -5.39 1.38 2.49
C ALA A 113 -5.00 1.89 3.87
N GLN A 114 -4.17 1.13 4.61
CA GLN A 114 -3.64 1.57 5.90
C GLN A 114 -2.70 2.78 5.73
N TYR A 115 -1.80 2.74 4.75
CA TYR A 115 -0.91 3.86 4.46
C TYR A 115 -1.70 5.13 4.12
N CYS A 116 -2.74 5.02 3.30
CA CYS A 116 -3.63 6.14 2.98
C CYS A 116 -4.44 6.61 4.20
N ALA A 117 -4.86 5.72 5.10
CA ALA A 117 -5.52 6.10 6.34
C ALA A 117 -4.61 6.93 7.25
N HIS A 118 -3.32 6.58 7.33
CA HIS A 118 -2.36 7.27 8.20
C HIS A 118 -1.78 8.56 7.58
N TYR A 119 -1.50 8.56 6.28
CA TYR A 119 -0.74 9.65 5.63
C TYR A 119 -1.53 10.36 4.53
N GLY A 120 -2.60 9.74 4.01
CA GLY A 120 -3.35 10.20 2.82
C GLY A 120 -4.79 10.61 3.10
N ASN A 121 -5.14 10.95 4.35
CA ASN A 121 -6.51 11.31 4.79
C ASN A 121 -7.58 10.27 4.41
N GLY A 122 -7.21 8.99 4.39
CA GLY A 122 -8.11 7.89 4.03
C GLY A 122 -8.49 7.81 2.54
N ARG A 123 -7.93 8.66 1.67
CA ARG A 123 -8.18 8.58 0.22
C ARG A 123 -7.44 7.39 -0.36
N ASN A 124 -8.17 6.37 -0.80
CA ASN A 124 -7.57 5.12 -1.29
C ASN A 124 -7.32 5.07 -2.81
N ASP A 125 -7.71 6.11 -3.56
CA ASP A 125 -7.52 6.17 -5.00
C ASP A 125 -6.10 6.66 -5.35
N PRO A 126 -5.23 5.82 -5.96
CA PRO A 126 -3.86 6.21 -6.29
C PRO A 126 -3.77 7.39 -7.28
N GLU A 127 -4.78 7.64 -8.10
CA GLU A 127 -4.79 8.82 -9.01
C GLU A 127 -5.03 10.14 -8.28
N LYS A 128 -5.45 10.09 -7.01
CA LYS A 128 -5.63 11.28 -6.17
C LYS A 128 -4.37 11.65 -5.40
N HIS A 129 -3.29 10.88 -5.57
CA HIS A 129 -2.01 11.10 -4.90
C HIS A 129 -0.93 11.44 -5.92
N ASP A 130 -0.04 12.34 -5.53
CA ASP A 130 1.08 12.71 -6.37
C ASP A 130 2.20 11.65 -6.38
N VAL A 131 3.17 11.85 -7.25
CA VAL A 131 4.32 10.94 -7.40
C VAL A 131 5.13 10.81 -6.11
N THR A 132 5.22 11.87 -5.31
CA THR A 132 6.01 11.91 -4.08
C THR A 132 5.35 11.08 -2.99
N PHE A 133 4.03 11.21 -2.81
CA PHE A 133 3.25 10.42 -1.88
C PHE A 133 3.33 8.92 -2.19
N ILE A 134 3.16 8.58 -3.47
CA ILE A 134 3.24 7.18 -3.91
C ILE A 134 4.66 6.64 -3.75
N THR A 135 5.69 7.44 -4.02
CA THR A 135 7.09 7.04 -3.76
C THR A 135 7.31 6.76 -2.26
N GLY A 136 6.79 7.62 -1.38
CA GLY A 136 6.85 7.40 0.08
C GLY A 136 6.18 6.10 0.52
N PHE A 137 5.07 5.70 -0.13
CA PHE A 137 4.47 4.39 0.11
C PHE A 137 5.39 3.23 -0.30
N LEU A 138 6.04 3.32 -1.47
CA LEU A 138 6.96 2.29 -1.94
C LEU A 138 8.15 2.13 -0.97
N ASP A 139 8.71 3.26 -0.51
CA ASP A 139 9.79 3.26 0.49
C ASP A 139 9.34 2.68 1.83
N TYR A 140 8.13 3.02 2.28
CA TYR A 140 7.54 2.44 3.49
C TYR A 140 7.43 0.91 3.39
N VAL A 141 6.89 0.40 2.29
CA VAL A 141 6.74 -1.04 2.06
C VAL A 141 8.11 -1.73 1.99
N ALA A 142 9.06 -1.15 1.27
CA ALA A 142 10.42 -1.68 1.15
C ALA A 142 11.14 -1.71 2.49
N GLY A 143 11.08 -0.63 3.27
CA GLY A 143 11.68 -0.54 4.60
C GLY A 143 11.12 -1.57 5.57
N ARG A 144 9.80 -1.79 5.56
CA ARG A 144 9.16 -2.86 6.35
C ARG A 144 9.58 -4.25 5.89
N GLY A 145 9.73 -4.47 4.58
CA GLY A 145 10.20 -5.72 4.01
C GLY A 145 11.64 -6.05 4.43
N ILE A 146 12.54 -5.07 4.34
CA ILE A 146 13.94 -5.21 4.80
C ILE A 146 13.99 -5.56 6.28
N GLN A 147 13.24 -4.84 7.13
CA GLN A 147 13.18 -5.13 8.56
C GLN A 147 12.69 -6.56 8.86
N ALA A 148 11.64 -7.02 8.16
CA ALA A 148 11.10 -8.36 8.35
C ALA A 148 12.11 -9.46 7.92
N LEU A 149 12.78 -9.26 6.78
CA LEU A 149 13.80 -10.19 6.27
C LEU A 149 15.03 -10.25 7.18
N SER A 150 15.50 -9.10 7.66
CA SER A 150 16.64 -9.01 8.57
C SER A 150 16.35 -9.57 9.97
N ALA A 151 15.10 -9.51 10.43
CA ALA A 151 14.67 -10.07 11.71
C ALA A 151 14.46 -11.60 11.68
N GLY A 152 14.75 -12.28 10.57
CA GLY A 152 14.52 -13.72 10.41
C GLY A 152 13.03 -14.10 10.33
N GLY A 153 12.17 -13.14 9.98
CA GLY A 153 10.72 -13.28 9.99
C GLY A 153 10.17 -13.97 8.74
N ALA A 154 9.72 -15.21 8.94
CA ALA A 154 8.94 -16.08 8.05
C ALA A 154 9.63 -16.57 6.77
N ALA A 155 9.45 -17.88 6.50
CA ALA A 155 9.83 -18.50 5.24
C ALA A 155 9.21 -17.71 4.06
N ALA A 156 10.02 -17.43 3.04
CA ALA A 156 9.53 -16.83 1.80
C ALA A 156 8.32 -17.63 1.29
N PRO A 157 7.29 -16.96 0.74
CA PRO A 157 6.21 -17.67 0.06
C PRO A 157 6.83 -18.57 -1.01
N ASP A 158 6.45 -19.83 -1.04
CA ASP A 158 6.83 -20.73 -2.14
C ASP A 158 6.20 -20.20 -3.43
N PHE A 159 7.03 -19.61 -4.30
CA PHE A 159 6.63 -19.12 -5.62
C PHE A 159 6.77 -20.20 -6.70
N GLY A 160 6.93 -21.47 -6.30
CA GLY A 160 6.95 -22.60 -7.21
C GLY A 160 5.65 -22.69 -8.03
N PRO A 161 5.73 -23.17 -9.29
CA PRO A 161 4.52 -23.52 -10.04
C PRO A 161 3.71 -24.54 -9.23
N PRO A 162 2.36 -24.47 -9.24
CA PRO A 162 1.55 -25.39 -8.48
C PRO A 162 1.96 -26.81 -8.83
N ALA A 163 2.42 -27.57 -7.83
CA ALA A 163 2.84 -28.95 -8.03
C ALA A 163 1.75 -29.68 -8.82
N LYS A 164 2.08 -30.12 -10.03
CA LYS A 164 1.17 -30.93 -10.84
C LYS A 164 0.85 -32.16 -10.00
N ARG A 165 -0.39 -32.24 -9.50
CA ARG A 165 -0.91 -33.40 -8.78
C ARG A 165 -0.55 -34.64 -9.60
N PRO A 166 0.26 -35.58 -9.08
CA PRO A 166 0.44 -36.84 -9.78
C PRO A 166 -0.94 -37.50 -9.90
N ARG A 167 -1.25 -37.97 -11.11
CA ARG A 167 -2.44 -38.77 -11.37
C ARG A 167 -2.27 -40.10 -10.65
N VAL A 168 -2.66 -40.17 -9.39
CA VAL A 168 -2.85 -41.44 -8.70
C VAL A 168 -4.07 -42.12 -9.32
N ALA A 169 -3.82 -43.28 -9.91
CA ALA A 169 -4.85 -44.19 -10.34
C ALA A 169 -5.75 -44.52 -9.13
N ALA A 170 -7.06 -44.46 -9.35
CA ALA A 170 -8.04 -44.90 -8.38
C ALA A 170 -7.85 -46.38 -8.05
N PRO A 171 -8.08 -46.76 -6.79
CA PRO A 171 -8.84 -47.96 -6.51
C PRO A 171 -10.17 -47.58 -5.87
N ALA A 172 -11.16 -48.39 -6.21
CA ALA A 172 -12.55 -48.24 -5.81
C ALA A 172 -12.79 -48.49 -4.31
N ALA A 173 -13.95 -48.01 -3.87
CA ALA A 173 -14.78 -48.47 -2.76
C ALA A 173 -14.48 -47.98 -1.32
N GLY A 174 -15.34 -47.05 -0.85
CA GLY A 174 -16.22 -47.33 0.29
C GLY A 174 -15.77 -46.95 1.71
N GLY A 175 -16.51 -46.01 2.32
CA GLY A 175 -16.98 -46.10 3.72
C GLY A 175 -16.07 -45.62 4.88
N PHE A 176 -16.49 -44.57 5.57
CA PHE A 176 -16.10 -44.14 6.94
C PHE A 176 -16.59 -45.16 8.02
N PRO A 177 -16.35 -45.02 9.37
CA PRO A 177 -15.64 -43.99 10.16
C PRO A 177 -14.72 -44.52 11.31
N GLY A 178 -13.99 -43.65 12.01
CA GLY A 178 -13.34 -43.97 13.30
C GLY A 178 -12.23 -42.99 13.73
N ALA A 179 -12.25 -42.56 14.99
CA ALA A 179 -11.64 -41.32 15.50
C ALA A 179 -10.22 -41.46 16.12
N ALA A 180 -9.54 -40.29 16.26
CA ALA A 180 -8.92 -39.74 17.49
C ALA A 180 -7.44 -39.24 17.38
N MET A 181 -7.28 -37.89 17.32
CA MET A 181 -6.36 -36.96 18.03
C MET A 181 -4.81 -37.13 17.96
N PRO A 182 -3.95 -36.08 18.24
CA PRO A 182 -4.21 -34.75 18.85
C PRO A 182 -3.53 -33.48 18.24
N MET A 183 -4.14 -32.33 18.56
CA MET A 183 -3.61 -30.98 18.88
C MET A 183 -2.97 -30.01 17.85
N SER A 184 -3.65 -28.85 17.79
CA SER A 184 -3.18 -27.45 17.76
C SER A 184 -2.76 -26.78 16.44
N GLY A 185 -3.58 -25.82 15.98
CA GLY A 185 -3.02 -24.60 15.39
C GLY A 185 -3.60 -23.99 14.10
N ALA A 186 -4.62 -24.55 13.44
CA ALA A 186 -5.06 -24.01 12.14
C ALA A 186 -6.59 -24.09 11.91
N PHE A 187 -7.32 -23.01 12.20
CA PHE A 187 -8.71 -22.86 11.77
C PHE A 187 -8.94 -21.44 11.26
N GLY A 188 -9.34 -21.30 9.99
CA GLY A 188 -9.78 -20.03 9.44
C GLY A 188 -10.11 -20.00 7.94
N GLY A 189 -9.82 -21.06 7.18
CA GLY A 189 -10.00 -21.08 5.71
C GLY A 189 -11.40 -21.49 5.25
N ASP A 190 -11.93 -22.60 5.77
CA ASP A 190 -13.09 -23.25 5.15
C ASP A 190 -14.44 -22.73 5.68
N GLY A 191 -14.54 -22.48 6.99
CA GLY A 191 -15.79 -22.04 7.63
C GLY A 191 -16.23 -20.63 7.22
N LYS A 192 -15.29 -19.71 6.95
CA LYS A 192 -15.67 -18.35 6.49
C LYS A 192 -16.33 -18.39 5.12
N ASN A 193 -15.84 -19.24 4.23
CA ASN A 193 -16.37 -19.34 2.87
C ASN A 193 -17.80 -19.87 2.86
N GLU A 194 -18.12 -20.86 3.70
CA GLU A 194 -19.49 -21.36 3.87
C GLU A 194 -20.44 -20.27 4.38
N LEU A 195 -20.03 -19.50 5.40
CA LEU A 195 -20.83 -18.40 5.95
C LEU A 195 -21.09 -17.29 4.90
N VAL A 196 -20.07 -16.95 4.10
CA VAL A 196 -20.24 -16.00 2.98
C VAL A 196 -21.21 -16.54 1.94
N MET A 197 -21.18 -17.84 1.64
CA MET A 197 -22.10 -18.47 0.69
C MET A 197 -23.54 -18.45 1.21
N SER A 198 -23.80 -18.79 2.47
CA SER A 198 -25.14 -18.71 3.08
C SER A 198 -25.72 -17.30 3.04
N ILE A 199 -24.92 -16.27 3.35
CA ILE A 199 -25.39 -14.87 3.27
C ILE A 199 -25.65 -14.44 1.82
N LYS A 200 -24.82 -14.87 0.87
CA LYS A 200 -25.08 -14.59 -0.56
C LYS A 200 -26.32 -15.33 -1.08
N ALA A 201 -26.60 -16.53 -0.58
CA ALA A 201 -27.82 -17.27 -0.90
C ALA A 201 -29.05 -16.58 -0.31
N PHE A 202 -28.96 -16.11 0.94
CA PHE A 202 -29.98 -15.30 1.60
C PHE A 202 -30.25 -13.98 0.87
N GLN A 203 -29.22 -13.24 0.47
CA GLN A 203 -29.39 -12.02 -0.33
C GLN A 203 -30.09 -12.25 -1.67
N LYS A 204 -30.07 -13.49 -2.18
CA LYS A 204 -30.72 -13.88 -3.45
C LYS A 204 -32.10 -14.50 -3.24
N SER A 205 -32.48 -14.86 -2.02
CA SER A 205 -33.76 -15.52 -1.75
C SER A 205 -34.93 -14.54 -1.88
N SER A 206 -34.74 -13.30 -1.42
CA SER A 206 -35.75 -12.25 -1.61
C SER A 206 -35.14 -10.83 -1.57
N PRO A 207 -35.82 -9.83 -2.15
CA PRO A 207 -35.47 -8.42 -2.01
C PRO A 207 -35.42 -7.96 -0.55
N GLU A 208 -36.34 -8.46 0.28
CA GLU A 208 -36.42 -8.16 1.71
C GLU A 208 -35.23 -8.75 2.47
N ALA A 209 -34.77 -9.96 2.14
CA ALA A 209 -33.56 -10.55 2.72
C ALA A 209 -32.29 -9.74 2.39
N LYS A 210 -32.23 -9.19 1.17
CA LYS A 210 -31.16 -8.27 0.77
C LYS A 210 -31.20 -6.95 1.55
N GLU A 211 -32.39 -6.43 1.80
CA GLU A 211 -32.59 -5.22 2.62
C GLU A 211 -32.24 -5.48 4.08
N GLN A 212 -32.62 -6.63 4.65
CA GLN A 212 -32.26 -7.02 6.02
C GLN A 212 -30.75 -7.09 6.23
N TRP A 213 -30.00 -7.69 5.31
CA TRP A 213 -28.53 -7.65 5.35
C TRP A 213 -28.00 -6.22 5.21
N GLY A 214 -28.61 -5.42 4.34
CA GLY A 214 -28.27 -4.00 4.16
C GLY A 214 -28.40 -3.21 5.46
N ASN A 215 -29.54 -3.32 6.15
CA ASN A 215 -29.83 -2.61 7.39
C ASN A 215 -28.89 -3.07 8.52
N TYR A 216 -28.65 -4.38 8.63
CA TYR A 216 -27.68 -4.91 9.59
C TYR A 216 -26.26 -4.36 9.35
N CYS A 217 -25.84 -4.26 8.09
CA CYS A 217 -24.54 -3.67 7.75
C CYS A 217 -24.48 -2.18 8.05
N ASP A 218 -25.56 -1.44 7.81
CA ASP A 218 -25.60 0.01 8.04
C ASP A 218 -25.61 0.33 9.54
N GLU A 219 -26.29 -0.46 10.36
CA GLU A 219 -26.37 -0.27 11.82
C GLU A 219 -25.14 -0.78 12.57
N HIS A 220 -24.59 -1.95 12.20
CA HIS A 220 -23.59 -2.64 13.01
C HIS A 220 -22.21 -2.74 12.34
N LEU A 221 -22.10 -2.53 11.02
CA LEU A 221 -20.88 -2.79 10.24
C LEU A 221 -20.42 -1.58 9.42
N GLY A 222 -20.86 -0.37 9.81
CA GLY A 222 -20.43 0.89 9.20
C GLY A 222 -20.79 1.03 7.72
N GLY A 223 -21.90 0.42 7.28
CA GLY A 223 -22.37 0.48 5.90
C GLY A 223 -21.61 -0.42 4.91
N VAL A 224 -20.71 -1.27 5.39
CA VAL A 224 -19.97 -2.21 4.52
C VAL A 224 -20.85 -3.42 4.22
N ARG A 225 -21.42 -3.47 3.02
CA ARG A 225 -22.41 -4.51 2.63
C ARG A 225 -21.83 -5.78 1.99
N ASP A 226 -20.50 -5.90 1.81
CA ASP A 226 -19.87 -7.10 1.24
C ASP A 226 -19.57 -8.14 2.33
N PRO A 227 -20.21 -9.34 2.32
CA PRO A 227 -19.97 -10.39 3.32
C PRO A 227 -18.51 -10.85 3.42
N ASN A 228 -17.72 -10.74 2.34
CA ASN A 228 -16.30 -11.15 2.37
C ASN A 228 -15.42 -10.23 3.22
N ARG A 229 -15.88 -8.99 3.44
CA ARG A 229 -15.16 -7.96 4.20
C ARG A 229 -15.30 -8.11 5.71
N HIS A 230 -16.17 -9.02 6.17
CA HIS A 230 -16.48 -9.19 7.59
C HIS A 230 -15.80 -10.41 8.20
N ASP A 231 -15.66 -10.40 9.52
CA ASP A 231 -15.13 -11.51 10.31
C ASP A 231 -16.11 -12.70 10.32
N PRO A 232 -15.64 -13.96 10.27
CA PRO A 232 -16.52 -15.14 10.33
C PRO A 232 -17.42 -15.16 11.57
N THR A 233 -16.99 -14.58 12.70
CA THR A 233 -17.81 -14.49 13.92
C THR A 233 -19.06 -13.64 13.70
N ILE A 234 -18.93 -12.52 12.97
CA ILE A 234 -20.03 -11.61 12.64
C ILE A 234 -21.00 -12.29 11.68
N LEU A 235 -20.46 -12.97 10.64
CA LEU A 235 -21.28 -13.68 9.65
C LEU A 235 -22.06 -14.83 10.31
N LYS A 236 -21.43 -15.56 11.22
CA LYS A 236 -22.07 -16.63 12.00
C LYS A 236 -23.15 -16.08 12.92
N SER A 237 -22.90 -14.96 13.61
CA SER A 237 -23.89 -14.30 14.46
C SER A 237 -25.12 -13.88 13.66
N PHE A 238 -24.93 -13.31 12.46
CA PHE A 238 -26.03 -12.94 11.59
C PHE A 238 -26.82 -14.17 11.11
N ILE A 239 -26.13 -15.22 10.65
CA ILE A 239 -26.77 -16.46 10.20
C ILE A 239 -27.61 -17.11 11.31
N GLN A 240 -27.10 -17.17 12.54
CA GLN A 240 -27.81 -17.71 13.69
C GLN A 240 -29.01 -16.86 14.10
N ASN A 241 -28.87 -15.53 14.09
CA ASN A 241 -29.93 -14.62 14.51
C ASN A 241 -31.10 -14.56 13.53
N TYR A 242 -30.84 -14.74 12.23
CA TYR A 242 -31.85 -14.67 11.16
C TYR A 242 -32.28 -16.05 10.64
N GLY A 243 -31.80 -17.15 11.24
CA GLY A 243 -32.21 -18.52 10.91
C GLY A 243 -31.89 -18.93 9.47
N ILE A 244 -30.75 -18.46 8.94
CA ILE A 244 -30.34 -18.71 7.56
C ILE A 244 -29.73 -20.13 7.47
N PRO A 245 -30.20 -21.01 6.56
CA PRO A 245 -29.65 -22.36 6.41
C PRO A 245 -28.27 -22.41 5.76
#